data_AF-A0A1F4DD65-F1
#
_entry.id   AF-A0A1F4DD65-F1
#
_cell.length_a   1.000
_cell.length_b   1.000
_cell.length_c   1.000
_cell.angle_alpha   90.00
_cell.angle_beta   90.00
_cell.angle_gamma   90.00
#
_symmetry.space_group_name_H-M   'P 1'
#
loop_
_entity.id
_entity.type
_entity.pdbx_description
1 polymer ?
#
loop_
_entity_poly.entity_id
_entity_poly.type
_entity_poly.pdbx_seq_one_letter_code
_entity_poly.pdbx_strand_id
1 'polypeptide(L)'
;MYSSRHYQTDEALYSGFTRQTGIKINLIEAGEDALIERLRNEGARSPADVLVTVDAGRLWRAQQFGLFQPVRSKLLEARIPAQFREPTGLWFGYSMRARVLAYNKDKVKSERNGRAPCAAISLATRKAATPTS
;
A
#
# COMPACT_ATOMS: atom_id res chain seq x y z
N MET A 1 0.79 16.57 -4.73
CA MET A 1 0.68 15.22 -4.12
C MET A 1 -0.10 14.30 -5.03
N TYR A 2 0.45 13.15 -5.38
CA TYR A 2 -0.22 12.12 -6.19
C TYR A 2 -0.69 11.01 -5.24
N SER A 3 -1.97 10.65 -5.30
CA SER A 3 -2.53 9.59 -4.43
C SER A 3 -3.34 8.60 -5.24
N SER A 4 -3.09 7.32 -5.04
CA SER A 4 -3.95 6.24 -5.56
C SER A 4 -5.06 5.83 -4.59
N ARG A 5 -5.16 6.52 -3.45
CA ARG A 5 -6.17 6.25 -2.43
C ARG A 5 -7.28 7.26 -2.53
N HIS A 6 -8.51 6.77 -2.64
CA HIS A 6 -9.71 7.58 -2.55
C HIS A 6 -10.53 7.14 -1.34
N TYR A 7 -10.40 7.87 -0.23
CA TYR A 7 -11.20 7.70 0.97
C TYR A 7 -11.55 9.05 1.57
N GLN A 8 -12.80 9.23 1.97
CA GLN A 8 -13.27 10.42 2.69
C GLN A 8 -12.48 10.66 3.99
N THR A 9 -11.96 9.61 4.62
CA THR A 9 -11.11 9.73 5.82
C THR A 9 -9.78 10.43 5.55
N ASP A 10 -9.27 10.35 4.32
CA ASP A 10 -7.97 10.91 3.96
C ASP A 10 -8.09 12.45 3.78
N GLU A 11 -9.27 12.97 3.41
CA GLU A 11 -9.54 14.42 3.34
C GLU A 11 -9.42 15.13 4.70
N ALA A 12 -9.91 14.50 5.76
CA ALA A 12 -9.78 15.03 7.12
C ALA A 12 -8.30 15.11 7.55
N LEU A 13 -7.49 14.14 7.13
CA LEU A 13 -6.05 14.13 7.40
C LEU A 13 -5.33 15.25 6.64
N TYR A 14 -5.65 15.44 5.36
CA TYR A 14 -5.05 16.50 4.53
C TYR A 14 -5.43 17.89 5.00
N SER A 15 -6.71 18.12 5.31
CA SER A 15 -7.18 19.40 5.86
C SER A 15 -6.58 19.70 7.24
N GLY A 16 -6.43 18.68 8.10
CA GLY A 16 -5.72 18.80 9.37
C GLY A 16 -4.27 19.21 9.19
N PHE A 17 -3.55 18.59 8.25
CA PHE A 17 -2.18 18.96 7.91
C PHE A 17 -2.07 20.40 7.41
N THR A 18 -2.94 20.82 6.49
CA THR A 18 -2.96 22.21 5.98
C THR A 18 -3.28 23.21 7.10
N ARG A 19 -4.16 22.88 8.05
CA ARG A 19 -4.46 23.75 9.19
C ARG A 19 -3.28 23.91 10.14
N GLN A 20 -2.51 22.85 10.37
CA GLN A 20 -1.36 22.87 11.29
C GLN A 20 -0.12 23.52 10.68
N THR A 21 0.10 23.34 9.37
CA THR A 21 1.34 23.76 8.70
C THR A 21 1.17 24.98 7.80
N GLY A 22 -0.07 25.31 7.41
CA GLY A 22 -0.36 26.31 6.39
C GLY A 22 -0.08 25.85 4.95
N ILE A 23 0.42 24.64 4.74
CA ILE A 23 0.81 24.13 3.42
C ILE A 23 -0.43 23.61 2.70
N LYS A 24 -0.73 24.19 1.52
CA LYS A 24 -1.83 23.74 0.67
C LYS A 24 -1.45 22.43 -0.03
N ILE A 25 -2.29 21.41 0.11
CA ILE A 25 -2.15 20.15 -0.61
C ILE A 25 -2.92 20.25 -1.94
N ASN A 26 -2.20 20.17 -3.06
CA ASN A 26 -2.81 19.96 -4.37
C ASN A 26 -2.79 18.45 -4.67
N LEU A 27 -3.97 17.84 -4.66
CA LEU A 27 -4.15 16.41 -4.83
C LEU A 27 -4.44 16.06 -6.29
N ILE A 28 -3.73 15.07 -6.82
CA ILE A 28 -4.05 14.41 -8.09
C ILE A 28 -4.32 12.94 -7.79
N GLU A 29 -5.52 12.50 -8.14
CA GLU A 29 -5.96 11.12 -7.94
C GLU A 29 -5.98 10.38 -9.28
N ALA A 30 -5.38 9.20 -9.31
CA ALA A 30 -5.52 8.25 -10.40
C ALA A 30 -5.17 6.83 -9.91
N GLY A 31 -5.40 5.82 -10.74
CA GLY A 31 -5.03 4.44 -10.41
C GLY A 31 -3.53 4.28 -10.15
N GLU A 32 -3.16 3.26 -9.37
CA GLU A 32 -1.79 3.05 -8.88
C GLU A 32 -0.77 3.00 -10.03
N ASP A 33 -1.02 2.14 -11.02
CA ASP A 33 -0.10 1.94 -12.14
C ASP A 33 -0.08 3.17 -13.07
N ALA A 34 -1.22 3.86 -13.21
CA ALA A 34 -1.32 5.10 -13.99
C ALA A 34 -0.50 6.23 -13.36
N LEU A 35 -0.48 6.35 -12.03
CA LEU A 35 0.35 7.34 -11.35
C LEU A 35 1.85 7.07 -11.49
N ILE A 36 2.27 5.80 -11.41
CA ILE A 36 3.68 5.44 -11.59
C ILE A 36 4.13 5.73 -13.02
N GLU A 37 3.34 5.35 -14.03
CA GLU A 37 3.65 5.64 -15.43
C GLU A 37 3.63 7.15 -15.70
N ARG A 38 2.68 7.88 -15.13
CA ARG A 38 2.64 9.34 -15.22
C ARG A 38 3.90 9.97 -14.62
N LEU A 39 4.29 9.56 -13.41
CA LEU A 39 5.49 10.06 -12.75
C LEU A 39 6.75 9.76 -13.57
N ARG A 40 6.81 8.57 -14.18
CA ARG A 40 7.91 8.19 -15.09
C ARG A 40 7.95 9.04 -16.35
N ASN A 41 6.79 9.31 -16.95
CA ASN A 41 6.68 10.12 -18.16
C ASN A 41 6.99 11.59 -17.92
N GLU A 42 6.57 12.13 -16.77
CA GLU A 42 6.88 13.51 -16.37
C GLU A 42 8.36 13.67 -15.98
N GLY A 43 8.97 12.62 -15.39
CA GLY A 43 10.38 12.58 -15.02
C GLY A 43 10.77 13.78 -14.14
N ALA A 44 11.89 14.43 -14.48
CA ALA A 44 12.39 15.60 -13.76
C ALA A 44 11.48 16.83 -13.83
N ARG A 45 10.46 16.84 -14.70
CA ARG A 45 9.48 17.92 -14.83
C ARG A 45 8.18 17.63 -14.06
N SER A 46 8.13 16.52 -13.32
CA SER A 46 6.92 16.18 -12.56
C SER A 46 6.67 17.22 -11.46
N PRO A 47 5.43 17.72 -11.32
CA PRO A 47 5.02 18.52 -10.18
C PRO A 47 4.75 17.68 -8.92
N ALA A 48 5.05 16.38 -8.94
CA ALA A 48 4.76 15.48 -7.83
C ALA A 48 5.83 15.55 -6.73
N ASP A 49 5.49 16.14 -5.59
CA ASP A 49 6.37 16.12 -4.40
C ASP A 49 6.30 14.82 -3.60
N VAL A 50 5.11 14.20 -3.57
CA VAL A 50 4.81 13.03 -2.75
C VAL A 50 3.92 12.09 -3.53
N LEU A 51 4.30 10.81 -3.58
CA LEU A 51 3.46 9.71 -4.08
C LEU A 51 2.91 8.91 -2.90
N VAL A 52 1.59 8.81 -2.84
CA VAL A 52 0.85 7.97 -1.88
C VAL A 52 0.25 6.81 -2.65
N THR A 53 0.69 5.59 -2.34
CA THR A 53 0.16 4.38 -2.98
C THR A 53 -0.10 3.27 -1.96
N VAL A 54 -0.66 2.17 -2.42
CA VAL A 54 -0.92 0.96 -1.65
C VAL A 54 -0.01 -0.16 -2.13
N ASP A 55 0.38 -1.03 -1.19
CA ASP A 55 1.24 -2.19 -1.41
C ASP A 55 2.74 -1.87 -1.54
N ALA A 56 3.57 -2.58 -0.76
CA ALA A 56 5.03 -2.41 -0.76
C ALA A 56 5.67 -2.87 -2.09
N GLY A 57 5.06 -3.82 -2.80
CA GLY A 57 5.54 -4.28 -4.10
C GLY A 57 5.45 -3.20 -5.18
N ARG A 58 4.45 -2.30 -5.10
CA ARG A 58 4.35 -1.14 -6.00
C ARG A 58 5.38 -0.07 -5.69
N LEU A 59 5.59 0.22 -4.40
CA LEU A 59 6.68 1.10 -3.96
C LEU A 59 8.04 0.57 -4.42
N TRP A 60 8.28 -0.73 -4.28
CA TRP A 60 9.50 -1.37 -4.77
C TRP A 60 9.68 -1.21 -6.28
N ARG A 61 8.61 -1.38 -7.07
CA ARG A 61 8.65 -1.14 -8.53
C ARG A 61 8.99 0.31 -8.88
N ALA A 62 8.36 1.28 -8.22
CA ALA A 62 8.66 2.70 -8.42
C ALA A 62 10.11 3.05 -8.03
N GLN A 63 10.64 2.40 -7.00
CA GLN A 63 12.06 2.48 -6.62
C GLN A 63 12.98 1.94 -7.71
N GLN A 64 12.66 0.81 -8.35
CA GLN A 64 13.46 0.27 -9.46
C GLN A 64 13.53 1.24 -10.65
N PHE A 65 12.49 2.06 -10.85
CA PHE A 65 12.48 3.11 -11.86
C PHE A 65 13.21 4.40 -11.44
N GLY A 66 13.80 4.44 -10.25
CA GLY A 66 14.53 5.62 -9.76
C GLY A 66 13.64 6.83 -9.50
N LEU A 67 12.35 6.62 -9.22
CA LEU A 67 11.37 7.71 -9.05
C LEU A 67 11.40 8.36 -7.66
N PHE A 68 12.21 7.86 -6.74
CA PHE A 68 12.26 8.33 -5.36
C PHE A 68 13.62 8.91 -5.00
N GLN A 69 13.57 9.90 -4.11
CA GLN A 69 14.74 10.47 -3.45
C GLN A 69 14.79 9.98 -2.00
N PRO A 70 15.98 9.69 -1.45
CA PRO A 70 16.11 9.23 -0.07
C PRO A 70 15.78 10.37 0.89
N VAL A 71 14.96 10.09 1.90
CA VAL A 71 14.64 11.03 2.98
C VAL A 71 15.19 10.50 4.30
N ARG A 72 16.01 11.31 4.98
CA ARG A 72 16.54 11.01 6.31
C ARG A 72 15.87 11.89 7.34
N SER A 73 15.08 11.28 8.22
CA SER A 73 14.36 11.98 9.28
C SER A 73 14.34 11.14 10.55
N LYS A 74 14.91 11.69 11.63
CA LYS A 74 14.90 11.04 12.96
C LYS A 74 13.48 10.73 13.43
N LEU A 75 12.52 11.60 13.10
CA LEU A 75 11.13 11.42 13.49
C LEU A 75 10.48 10.25 12.73
N LEU A 76 10.73 10.12 11.43
CA LEU A 76 10.23 8.98 10.65
C LEU A 76 10.86 7.67 11.10
N GLU A 77 12.18 7.65 11.32
CA GLU A 77 12.90 6.46 11.75
C GLU A 77 12.50 5.99 13.15
N ALA A 78 12.15 6.91 14.05
CA ALA A 78 11.67 6.59 15.39
C ALA A 78 10.20 6.17 15.43
N ARG A 79 9.34 6.75 14.57
CA ARG A 79 7.89 6.47 14.56
C ARG A 79 7.51 5.26 13.71
N ILE A 80 8.31 4.93 12.70
CA ILE A 80 8.00 3.88 11.73
C ILE A 80 8.98 2.71 11.94
N PRO A 81 8.48 1.54 12.41
CA PRO A 81 9.30 0.35 12.57
C PRO A 81 10.05 -0.03 11.30
N ALA A 82 11.26 -0.57 11.45
CA ALA A 82 12.14 -0.90 10.32
C ALA A 82 11.49 -1.80 9.25
N GLN A 83 10.60 -2.71 9.66
CA GLN A 83 9.86 -3.60 8.73
C GLN A 83 8.87 -2.89 7.81
N PHE A 84 8.49 -1.64 8.11
CA PHE A 84 7.53 -0.86 7.32
C PHE A 84 8.18 0.30 6.56
N ARG A 85 9.51 0.33 6.47
CA ARG A 85 10.24 1.36 5.74
C ARG A 85 11.38 0.76 4.95
N GLU A 86 11.76 1.45 3.89
CA GLU A 86 12.89 1.06 3.07
C GLU A 86 14.21 1.42 3.79
N PRO A 87 15.24 0.55 3.80
CA PRO A 87 16.49 0.78 4.54
C PRO A 87 17.26 2.06 4.15
N THR A 88 17.23 2.44 2.88
CA THR A 88 17.89 3.65 2.37
C THR A 88 17.03 4.92 2.52
N GLY A 89 15.77 4.78 2.94
CA GLY A 89 14.85 5.88 3.20
C GLY A 89 14.09 6.36 1.96
N LEU A 90 13.95 5.51 0.93
CA LEU A 90 13.26 5.88 -0.30
C LEU A 90 11.73 5.93 -0.16
N TRP A 91 11.17 5.12 0.74
CA TRP A 91 9.73 5.14 1.02
C TRP A 91 9.44 4.64 2.44
N PHE A 92 8.27 5.04 2.95
CA PHE A 92 7.82 4.76 4.30
C PHE A 92 6.35 4.35 4.30
N GLY A 93 6.01 3.28 5.02
CA GLY A 93 4.65 2.86 5.27
C GLY A 93 4.06 3.59 6.47
N TYR A 94 2.92 4.25 6.28
CA TYR A 94 2.19 4.94 7.36
C TYR A 94 0.89 4.23 7.77
N SER A 95 0.46 3.22 7.00
CA SER A 95 -0.78 2.48 7.23
C SER A 95 -0.57 1.00 6.86
N MET A 96 -1.12 0.10 7.66
CA MET A 96 -1.07 -1.34 7.43
C MET A 96 -2.46 -1.90 7.18
N ARG A 97 -2.57 -2.86 6.26
CA ARG A 97 -3.78 -3.66 6.03
C ARG A 97 -3.43 -5.13 6.07
N ALA A 98 -4.16 -5.91 6.86
CA ALA A 98 -4.04 -7.36 6.85
C ALA A 98 -4.97 -7.94 5.78
N ARG A 99 -4.45 -8.79 4.89
CA ARG A 99 -5.28 -9.57 3.97
C ARG A 99 -5.80 -10.79 4.73
N VAL A 100 -7.05 -10.70 5.18
CA VAL A 100 -7.71 -11.75 5.96
C VAL A 100 -8.50 -12.70 5.06
N LEU A 101 -8.59 -13.97 5.46
CA LEU A 101 -9.49 -14.93 4.84
C LEU A 101 -10.89 -14.76 5.45
N ALA A 102 -11.80 -14.13 4.71
CA ALA A 102 -13.21 -14.13 5.07
C ALA A 102 -13.81 -15.50 4.72
N TYR A 103 -14.46 -16.16 5.69
CA TYR A 103 -15.16 -17.42 5.48
C TYR A 103 -16.58 -17.36 6.05
N ASN A 104 -17.49 -18.10 5.44
CA ASN A 104 -18.86 -18.24 5.94
C ASN A 104 -18.87 -19.18 7.15
N LYS A 105 -19.26 -18.64 8.31
CA LYS A 105 -19.31 -19.37 9.60
C LYS A 105 -20.25 -20.58 9.58
N ASP A 106 -21.29 -20.57 8.75
CA ASP A 106 -22.26 -21.66 8.65
C ASP A 106 -21.74 -22.83 7.80
N LYS A 107 -20.80 -22.55 6.88
CA LYS A 107 -20.26 -23.54 5.94
C LYS A 107 -18.87 -24.05 6.31
N VAL A 108 -18.15 -23.35 7.18
CA VAL A 108 -16.80 -23.71 7.59
C VAL A 108 -16.79 -23.84 9.11
N LYS A 109 -16.87 -25.09 9.60
CA LYS A 109 -16.60 -25.39 11.00
C LYS A 109 -15.12 -25.18 11.24
N SER A 110 -14.77 -24.26 12.13
CA SER A 110 -13.41 -24.15 12.64
C SER A 110 -13.05 -25.46 13.33
N GLU A 111 -12.19 -26.27 12.70
CA GLU A 111 -11.62 -27.46 13.33
C GLU A 111 -11.04 -27.06 14.69
N ARG A 112 -11.45 -27.84 15.70
CA ARG A 112 -11.28 -27.64 17.13
C ARG A 112 -9.80 -27.67 17.53
N ASN A 113 -9.07 -26.57 17.26
CA ASN A 113 -7.80 -26.24 17.91
C ASN A 113 -7.33 -24.77 17.69
N GLY A 114 -8.26 -23.82 17.51
CA GLY A 114 -7.93 -22.38 17.50
C GLY A 114 -7.02 -21.90 16.37
N ARG A 115 -6.66 -22.77 15.41
CA ARG A 115 -5.94 -22.42 14.20
C ARG A 115 -6.94 -22.32 13.05
N ALA A 116 -7.08 -21.12 12.50
CA ALA A 116 -7.64 -20.94 11.16
C ALA A 116 -6.94 -21.91 10.19
N PRO A 117 -7.63 -22.46 9.18
CA PRO A 117 -7.02 -23.35 8.20
C PRO A 117 -5.73 -22.73 7.68
N CYS A 118 -4.64 -23.47 7.86
CA CYS A 118 -3.27 -23.07 7.58
C CYS A 118 -3.14 -22.43 6.18
N ALA A 119 -2.76 -21.14 6.18
CA ALA A 119 -2.12 -20.39 5.10
C ALA A 119 -2.90 -20.26 3.77
N ALA A 120 -2.76 -19.09 3.14
CA ALA A 120 -3.23 -18.79 1.78
C ALA A 120 -2.83 -19.86 0.72
N ILE A 121 -1.83 -20.69 1.02
CA ILE A 121 -1.37 -21.83 0.23
C ILE A 121 -2.45 -22.92 0.07
N SER A 122 -3.34 -23.12 1.06
CA SER A 122 -4.36 -24.18 0.99
C SER A 122 -5.51 -23.91 0.00
N LEU A 123 -5.69 -22.68 -0.49
CA LEU A 123 -6.76 -22.36 -1.45
C LEU A 123 -6.44 -22.85 -2.88
N ALA A 124 -5.21 -23.26 -3.16
CA ALA A 124 -4.79 -23.71 -4.48
C ALA A 124 -5.17 -25.18 -4.81
N THR A 125 -5.64 -25.98 -3.85
CA THR A 125 -5.78 -27.45 -4.02
C THR A 125 -7.16 -27.98 -4.44
N ARG A 126 -8.07 -27.16 -4.99
CA ARG A 126 -9.32 -27.68 -5.60
C ARG A 126 -9.53 -27.21 -7.03
N LYS A 127 -8.72 -27.72 -7.94
CA LYS A 127 -9.07 -27.83 -9.37
C LYS A 127 -8.37 -29.01 -10.03
N ALA A 128 -8.75 -30.23 -9.66
CA ALA A 128 -8.45 -31.43 -10.45
C ALA A 128 -9.42 -32.56 -10.09
N ALA A 129 -9.78 -33.35 -11.10
CA ALA A 129 -10.60 -34.57 -11.09
C ALA A 129 -12.13 -34.40 -11.25
N THR A 130 -12.56 -34.22 -12.50
CA THR A 130 -13.74 -34.94 -13.03
C THR A 130 -13.23 -35.96 -14.05
N PRO A 131 -13.36 -37.27 -13.80
CA PRO A 131 -13.22 -38.28 -14.85
C PRO A 131 -14.56 -38.42 -15.57
N THR A 132 -14.59 -38.14 -16.87
CA THR A 132 -15.68 -38.54 -17.76
C THR A 132 -15.63 -40.05 -17.94
N SER A 133 -16.77 -40.69 -17.69
CA SER A 133 -17.12 -42.07 -18.05
C SER A 133 -17.18 -42.29 -19.56
#